data_AF-A0A7R9R956-F1
#
_entry.id   AF-A0A7R9R956-F1
#
_cell.length_a   1.000
_cell.length_b   1.000
_cell.length_c   1.000
_cell.angle_alpha   90.00
_cell.angle_beta   90.00
_cell.angle_gamma   90.00
#
_symmetry.space_group_name_H-M   'P 1'
#
loop_
_entity.id
_entity.type
_entity.pdbx_description
1 polymer ?
#
loop_
_entity_poly.entity_id
_entity_poly.type
_entity_poly.pdbx_seq_one_letter_code
_entity_poly.pdbx_strand_id
1 'polypeptide(L)'
;MQILAIDIGMGTQDILFYDDEKRIENCYKMVLPSPTLRLAKRVRAANGRDILLTGRVMGGGHLTRAVKKHIREGGRVYTTPDAALTLNDNLDYVREMGVEVIEALHLNDDYETIKAEILQLGDLNLEELGHVSEVYGIEIPERVAVAVQDHGFAPQMSNRVKRFELFEEALKKGGRLDDFAYTRPPPEFNRMQAAAETIRESGRRPLVMDTGPAAIRGALLDSRAEEPAVVINIGNGHTIAAVVNESRIISLFEHHTSKIDAAKMDDYTKRLADGNLDFEEVFNDGGHGCYIHESIGFDKIKTILLTGPNREIMKESTLPVTYAVPFGDAMLTGCFGLVESTV
;
A
#
# COMPACT_ATOMS: atom_id res chain seq x y z
N MET A 1 -2.14 24.99 7.28
CA MET A 1 -1.68 24.02 6.28
C MET A 1 -2.77 22.99 6.00
N GLN A 2 -3.03 22.72 4.73
CA GLN A 2 -3.99 21.70 4.29
C GLN A 2 -3.31 20.60 3.46
N ILE A 3 -3.70 19.34 3.69
CA ILE A 3 -3.14 18.15 3.03
C ILE A 3 -4.28 17.21 2.67
N LEU A 4 -4.28 16.67 1.45
CA LEU A 4 -5.06 15.47 1.13
C LEU A 4 -4.18 14.24 1.33
N ALA A 5 -4.46 13.46 2.38
CA ALA A 5 -3.79 12.19 2.64
C ALA A 5 -4.65 11.02 2.16
N ILE A 6 -4.06 10.10 1.39
CA ILE A 6 -4.75 8.92 0.85
C ILE A 6 -3.91 7.67 1.11
N ASP A 7 -4.40 6.75 1.92
CA ASP A 7 -3.80 5.42 2.11
C ASP A 7 -4.52 4.37 1.27
N ILE A 8 -3.81 3.75 0.32
CA ILE A 8 -4.41 2.85 -0.67
C ILE A 8 -3.98 1.41 -0.40
N GLY A 9 -4.84 0.71 0.33
CA GLY A 9 -4.73 -0.71 0.56
C GLY A 9 -5.31 -1.58 -0.56
N MET A 10 -5.19 -2.90 -0.39
CA MET A 10 -5.77 -3.87 -1.32
C MET A 10 -7.31 -3.81 -1.36
N GLY A 11 -7.95 -3.50 -0.23
CA GLY A 11 -9.42 -3.50 -0.09
C GLY A 11 -10.05 -2.11 -0.01
N THR A 12 -9.39 -1.16 0.63
CA THR A 12 -9.89 0.21 0.83
C THR A 12 -8.92 1.23 0.26
N GLN A 13 -9.44 2.41 -0.03
CA GLN A 13 -8.66 3.65 -0.07
C GLN A 13 -9.25 4.55 1.02
N ASP A 14 -8.40 4.93 1.95
CA ASP A 14 -8.74 5.71 3.14
C ASP A 14 -8.27 7.14 2.88
N ILE A 15 -9.17 8.12 3.02
CA ILE A 15 -8.96 9.50 2.58
C ILE A 15 -9.18 10.45 3.75
N LEU A 16 -8.24 11.38 3.94
CA LEU A 16 -8.29 12.45 4.94
C LEU A 16 -7.99 13.80 4.29
N PHE A 17 -8.91 14.74 4.44
CA PHE A 17 -8.69 16.16 4.18
C PHE A 17 -8.24 16.83 5.48
N TYR A 18 -6.93 16.85 5.69
CA TYR A 18 -6.31 17.42 6.88
C TYR A 18 -6.21 18.95 6.78
N ASP A 19 -6.44 19.61 7.91
CA ASP A 19 -6.36 21.07 8.09
C ASP A 19 -5.86 21.35 9.51
N ASP A 20 -4.68 21.95 9.65
CA ASP A 20 -4.06 22.25 10.95
C ASP A 20 -4.78 23.35 11.75
N GLU A 21 -5.67 24.12 11.11
CA GLU A 21 -6.54 25.08 11.80
C GLU A 21 -7.72 24.39 12.49
N LYS A 22 -7.93 23.10 12.20
CA LYS A 22 -8.99 22.27 12.80
C LYS A 22 -8.38 21.28 13.77
N ARG A 23 -9.19 20.91 14.76
CA ARG A 23 -9.00 19.63 15.44
C ARG A 23 -9.05 18.51 14.42
N ILE A 24 -8.15 17.54 14.52
CA ILE A 24 -8.08 16.42 13.57
C ILE A 24 -9.37 15.59 13.53
N GLU A 25 -10.10 15.50 14.64
CA GLU A 25 -11.41 14.83 14.68
C GLU A 25 -12.49 15.55 13.86
N ASN A 26 -12.28 16.84 13.55
CA ASN A 26 -13.14 17.67 12.71
C ASN A 26 -12.66 17.74 11.24
N CYS A 27 -11.57 17.06 10.88
CA CYS A 27 -11.13 16.94 9.49
C CYS A 27 -12.04 15.98 8.73
N TYR A 28 -12.22 16.22 7.43
CA TYR A 28 -13.14 15.42 6.62
C TYR A 28 -12.47 14.12 6.17
N LYS A 29 -13.24 13.03 6.15
CA LYS A 29 -12.71 11.71 5.84
C LYS A 29 -13.69 10.80 5.11
N MET A 30 -13.14 9.87 4.34
CA MET A 30 -13.89 8.84 3.62
C MET A 30 -13.11 7.53 3.62
N VAL A 31 -13.82 6.41 3.68
CA VAL A 31 -13.28 5.06 3.45
C VAL A 31 -14.03 4.50 2.25
N LEU A 32 -13.33 4.36 1.12
CA LEU A 32 -13.91 3.95 -0.16
C LEU A 32 -13.31 2.61 -0.62
N PRO A 33 -13.96 1.87 -1.54
CA PRO A 33 -13.34 0.70 -2.15
C PRO A 33 -12.04 1.06 -2.87
N SER A 34 -11.02 0.22 -2.75
CA SER A 34 -9.74 0.44 -3.44
C SER A 34 -9.91 0.51 -4.98
N PRO A 35 -9.02 1.22 -5.70
CA PRO A 35 -9.06 1.30 -7.16
C PRO A 35 -9.03 -0.09 -7.83
N THR A 36 -8.23 -1.02 -7.29
CA THR A 36 -8.14 -2.40 -7.81
C THR A 36 -9.47 -3.15 -7.70
N LEU A 37 -10.25 -2.94 -6.63
CA LEU A 37 -11.59 -3.53 -6.49
C LEU A 37 -12.59 -2.94 -7.48
N ARG A 38 -12.58 -1.61 -7.64
CA ARG A 38 -13.45 -0.91 -8.59
C ARG A 38 -13.22 -1.41 -10.02
N LEU A 39 -11.96 -1.46 -10.46
CA LEU A 39 -11.58 -1.90 -11.80
C LEU A 39 -11.84 -3.40 -11.99
N ALA A 40 -11.57 -4.24 -10.99
CA ALA A 40 -11.91 -5.66 -11.04
C ALA A 40 -13.43 -5.90 -11.21
N LYS A 41 -14.28 -5.05 -10.63
CA LYS A 41 -15.74 -5.12 -10.82
C LYS A 41 -16.12 -4.79 -12.27
N ARG A 42 -15.46 -3.80 -12.89
CA ARG A 42 -15.66 -3.45 -14.31
C ARG A 42 -15.24 -4.58 -15.24
N VAL A 43 -14.07 -5.18 -15.03
CA VAL A 43 -13.60 -6.36 -15.80
C VAL A 43 -14.63 -7.49 -15.74
N ARG A 44 -15.20 -7.78 -14.55
CA ARG A 44 -16.24 -8.80 -14.40
C ARG A 44 -17.54 -8.43 -15.13
N ALA A 45 -17.88 -7.16 -15.22
CA ALA A 45 -19.07 -6.67 -15.92
C ALA A 45 -18.88 -6.58 -17.45
N ALA A 46 -17.67 -6.80 -17.97
CA ALA A 46 -17.40 -6.81 -19.40
C ALA A 46 -18.16 -7.94 -20.13
N ASN A 47 -18.48 -9.05 -19.45
CA ASN A 47 -19.26 -10.17 -19.98
C ASN A 47 -18.73 -10.71 -21.33
N GLY A 48 -17.41 -10.91 -21.43
CA GLY A 48 -16.75 -11.42 -22.64
C GLY A 48 -16.45 -10.37 -23.72
N ARG A 49 -16.85 -9.10 -23.53
CA ARG A 49 -16.37 -7.99 -24.37
C ARG A 49 -14.86 -7.82 -24.19
N ASP A 50 -14.17 -7.51 -25.28
CA ASP A 50 -12.74 -7.19 -25.24
C ASP A 50 -12.47 -6.02 -24.28
N ILE A 51 -11.34 -6.06 -23.58
CA ILE A 51 -10.93 -5.04 -22.62
C ILE A 51 -9.59 -4.47 -23.06
N LEU A 52 -9.44 -3.15 -23.01
CA LEU A 52 -8.14 -2.49 -23.13
C LEU A 52 -7.77 -1.85 -21.79
N LEU A 53 -6.66 -2.29 -21.21
CA LEU A 53 -6.06 -1.68 -20.03
C LEU A 53 -5.09 -0.57 -20.47
N THR A 54 -5.32 0.64 -19.99
CA THR A 54 -4.47 1.82 -20.26
C THR A 54 -4.10 2.48 -18.96
N GLY A 55 -3.42 3.63 -18.97
CA GLY A 55 -3.06 4.32 -17.73
C GLY A 55 -1.71 3.84 -17.18
N ARG A 56 -1.54 4.03 -15.86
CA ARG A 56 -0.28 3.77 -15.17
C ARG A 56 -0.31 2.49 -14.34
N VAL A 57 0.87 2.01 -13.95
CA VAL A 57 1.04 0.93 -12.99
C VAL A 57 0.32 1.25 -11.67
N MET A 58 -0.34 0.24 -11.10
CA MET A 58 -1.05 0.31 -9.83
C MET A 58 -1.08 -1.06 -9.14
N GLY A 59 -1.80 -1.19 -8.03
CA GLY A 59 -1.96 -2.48 -7.34
C GLY A 59 -2.74 -3.53 -8.15
N GLY A 60 -2.06 -4.62 -8.54
CA GLY A 60 -2.65 -5.71 -9.33
C GLY A 60 -3.75 -6.50 -8.63
N GLY A 61 -3.45 -7.10 -7.47
CA GLY A 61 -4.41 -7.73 -6.54
C GLY A 61 -5.69 -8.32 -7.15
N HIS A 62 -6.82 -7.64 -6.91
CA HIS A 62 -8.14 -8.08 -7.39
C HIS A 62 -8.32 -7.93 -8.90
N LEU A 63 -7.72 -6.91 -9.50
CA LEU A 63 -7.74 -6.66 -10.94
C LEU A 63 -7.06 -7.80 -11.71
N THR A 64 -5.84 -8.18 -11.33
CA THR A 64 -5.10 -9.29 -11.99
C THR A 64 -5.88 -10.60 -11.92
N ARG A 65 -6.54 -10.90 -10.79
CA ARG A 65 -7.41 -12.07 -10.66
C ARG A 65 -8.63 -12.01 -11.58
N ALA A 66 -9.24 -10.83 -11.73
CA ALA A 66 -10.38 -10.62 -12.62
C ALA A 66 -9.98 -10.76 -14.09
N VAL A 67 -8.84 -10.19 -14.50
CA VAL A 67 -8.27 -10.32 -15.85
C VAL A 67 -8.00 -11.78 -16.19
N LYS A 68 -7.28 -12.51 -15.31
CA LYS A 68 -7.03 -13.96 -15.49
C LYS A 68 -8.33 -14.76 -15.66
N LYS A 69 -9.39 -14.40 -14.92
CA LYS A 69 -10.69 -15.06 -15.04
C LYS A 69 -11.37 -14.74 -16.37
N HIS A 70 -11.40 -13.47 -16.75
CA HIS A 70 -11.98 -13.01 -18.00
C HIS A 70 -11.36 -13.71 -19.23
N ILE A 71 -10.04 -13.85 -19.25
CA ILE A 71 -9.31 -14.58 -20.31
C ILE A 71 -9.71 -16.06 -20.35
N ARG A 72 -9.78 -16.73 -19.17
CA ARG A 72 -10.23 -18.13 -19.10
C ARG A 72 -11.67 -18.33 -19.57
N GLU A 73 -12.50 -17.30 -19.47
CA GLU A 73 -13.89 -17.30 -19.95
C GLU A 73 -14.00 -16.94 -21.45
N GLY A 74 -12.87 -16.77 -22.14
CA GLY A 74 -12.79 -16.54 -23.58
C GLY A 74 -12.76 -15.07 -24.01
N GLY A 75 -12.72 -14.13 -23.07
CA GLY A 75 -12.58 -12.71 -23.37
C GLY A 75 -11.13 -12.33 -23.71
N ARG A 76 -10.94 -11.29 -24.52
CA ARG A 76 -9.61 -10.79 -24.90
C ARG A 76 -9.23 -9.56 -24.09
N VAL A 77 -7.97 -9.49 -23.69
CA VAL A 77 -7.44 -8.36 -22.93
C VAL A 77 -6.20 -7.82 -23.62
N TYR A 78 -6.26 -6.53 -23.94
CA TYR A 78 -5.18 -5.74 -24.49
C TYR A 78 -4.62 -4.83 -23.38
N THR A 79 -3.35 -4.44 -23.50
CA THR A 79 -2.76 -3.47 -22.58
C THR A 79 -1.68 -2.63 -23.24
N THR A 80 -1.50 -1.39 -22.78
CA THR A 80 -0.25 -0.65 -23.02
C THR A 80 0.88 -1.24 -22.15
N PRO A 81 2.16 -1.02 -22.50
CA PRO A 81 3.29 -1.51 -21.69
C PRO A 81 3.27 -1.02 -20.23
N ASP A 82 2.96 0.26 -19.99
CA ASP A 82 2.94 0.84 -18.64
C ASP A 82 1.83 0.24 -17.76
N ALA A 83 0.64 0.04 -18.34
CA ALA A 83 -0.49 -0.56 -17.65
C ALA A 83 -0.25 -2.05 -17.36
N ALA A 84 0.51 -2.74 -18.22
CA ALA A 84 0.83 -4.16 -18.09
C ALA A 84 1.57 -4.49 -16.79
N LEU A 85 2.39 -3.55 -16.30
CA LEU A 85 3.15 -3.69 -15.04
C LEU A 85 2.25 -3.86 -13.81
N THR A 86 0.98 -3.42 -13.89
CA THR A 86 -0.02 -3.71 -12.85
C THR A 86 -0.26 -5.21 -12.70
N LEU A 87 -0.12 -5.98 -13.79
CA LEU A 87 -0.37 -7.42 -13.79
C LEU A 87 0.87 -8.21 -13.38
N ASN A 88 2.04 -7.81 -13.88
CA ASN A 88 3.35 -8.34 -13.50
C ASN A 88 4.48 -7.44 -14.05
N ASP A 89 5.61 -7.34 -13.34
CA ASP A 89 6.78 -6.58 -13.80
C ASP A 89 7.43 -7.19 -15.06
N ASN A 90 7.27 -8.50 -15.26
CA ASN A 90 7.76 -9.20 -16.43
C ASN A 90 6.69 -9.21 -17.55
N LEU A 91 6.93 -8.45 -18.61
CA LEU A 91 6.00 -8.36 -19.75
C LEU A 91 5.86 -9.69 -20.51
N ASP A 92 6.88 -10.54 -20.54
CA ASP A 92 6.76 -11.87 -21.16
C ASP A 92 5.77 -12.74 -20.38
N TYR A 93 5.84 -12.71 -19.04
CA TYR A 93 4.84 -13.36 -18.19
C TYR A 93 3.42 -12.79 -18.41
N VAL A 94 3.30 -11.47 -18.63
CA VAL A 94 2.00 -10.86 -18.98
C VAL A 94 1.46 -11.43 -20.30
N ARG A 95 2.32 -11.58 -21.32
CA ARG A 95 1.94 -12.20 -22.60
C ARG A 95 1.58 -13.68 -22.45
N GLU A 96 2.36 -14.44 -21.68
CA GLU A 96 2.10 -15.87 -21.40
C GLU A 96 0.77 -16.10 -20.67
N MET A 97 0.31 -15.14 -19.88
CA MET A 97 -1.03 -15.16 -19.26
C MET A 97 -2.19 -15.02 -20.27
N GLY A 98 -1.90 -14.65 -21.53
CA GLY A 98 -2.88 -14.44 -22.58
C GLY A 98 -3.33 -12.98 -22.75
N VAL A 99 -2.53 -12.02 -22.24
CA VAL A 99 -2.77 -10.58 -22.46
C VAL A 99 -1.96 -10.11 -23.67
N GLU A 100 -2.59 -9.36 -24.57
CA GLU A 100 -1.95 -8.78 -25.75
C GLU A 100 -1.37 -7.40 -25.40
N VAL A 101 -0.04 -7.32 -25.26
CA VAL A 101 0.67 -6.05 -25.01
C VAL A 101 0.87 -5.33 -26.34
N ILE A 102 0.27 -4.14 -26.49
CA ILE A 102 0.35 -3.32 -27.71
C ILE A 102 1.48 -2.30 -27.53
N GLU A 103 2.69 -2.66 -27.97
CA GLU A 103 3.91 -1.85 -27.80
C GLU A 103 3.85 -0.46 -28.45
N ALA A 104 3.10 -0.35 -29.55
CA ALA A 104 2.95 0.90 -30.28
C ALA A 104 1.98 1.89 -29.60
N LEU A 105 1.27 1.47 -28.55
CA LEU A 105 0.37 2.33 -27.80
C LEU A 105 1.01 2.82 -26.50
N HIS A 106 0.91 4.12 -26.27
CA HIS A 106 1.42 4.83 -25.12
C HIS A 106 0.30 5.52 -24.35
N LEU A 107 0.61 5.97 -23.13
CA LEU A 107 -0.35 6.53 -22.16
C LEU A 107 -1.35 7.54 -22.75
N ASN A 108 -0.90 8.40 -23.66
CA ASN A 108 -1.67 9.55 -24.17
C ASN A 108 -2.31 9.32 -25.54
N ASP A 109 -2.32 8.08 -26.03
CA ASP A 109 -2.90 7.78 -27.34
C ASP A 109 -4.43 7.78 -27.32
N ASP A 110 -5.04 8.04 -28.47
CA ASP A 110 -6.49 7.93 -28.67
C ASP A 110 -6.89 6.47 -28.92
N TYR A 111 -7.64 5.92 -27.97
CA TYR A 111 -8.10 4.54 -27.97
C TYR A 111 -9.50 4.36 -28.58
N GLU A 112 -10.18 5.42 -29.02
CA GLU A 112 -11.57 5.36 -29.51
C GLU A 112 -11.76 4.41 -30.71
N THR A 113 -10.68 4.17 -31.47
CA THR A 113 -10.69 3.24 -32.61
C THR A 113 -10.66 1.77 -32.19
N ILE A 114 -10.32 1.48 -30.93
CA ILE A 114 -10.24 0.13 -30.38
C ILE A 114 -11.62 -0.27 -29.87
N LYS A 115 -12.22 -1.29 -30.49
CA LYS A 115 -13.55 -1.81 -30.12
C LYS A 115 -13.51 -2.65 -28.83
N ALA A 116 -13.04 -2.06 -27.74
CA ALA A 116 -12.91 -2.68 -26.42
C ALA A 116 -13.45 -1.76 -25.32
N GLU A 117 -13.81 -2.34 -24.16
CA GLU A 117 -14.03 -1.55 -22.96
C GLU A 117 -12.68 -1.01 -22.45
N ILE A 118 -12.52 0.31 -22.47
CA ILE A 118 -11.31 0.97 -21.99
C ILE A 118 -11.37 1.13 -20.48
N LEU A 119 -10.36 0.58 -19.80
CA LEU A 119 -10.15 0.70 -18.36
C LEU A 119 -8.84 1.44 -18.11
N GLN A 120 -8.95 2.72 -17.74
CA GLN A 120 -7.80 3.52 -17.33
C GLN A 120 -7.37 3.11 -15.92
N LEU A 121 -6.14 2.60 -15.82
CA LEU A 121 -5.50 2.17 -14.58
C LEU A 121 -4.77 3.33 -13.90
N GLY A 122 -4.66 3.23 -12.58
CA GLY A 122 -3.98 4.19 -11.72
C GLY A 122 -4.51 4.08 -10.30
N ASP A 123 -3.65 4.33 -9.32
CA ASP A 123 -4.06 4.34 -7.92
C ASP A 123 -4.89 5.59 -7.56
N LEU A 124 -4.73 6.70 -8.31
CA LEU A 124 -5.36 7.97 -8.01
C LEU A 124 -6.28 8.42 -9.13
N ASN A 125 -7.47 8.88 -8.76
CA ASN A 125 -8.36 9.66 -9.63
C ASN A 125 -8.75 10.95 -8.90
N LEU A 126 -7.87 11.95 -8.96
CA LEU A 126 -8.06 13.25 -8.29
C LEU A 126 -9.19 14.07 -8.91
N GLU A 127 -9.52 13.83 -10.18
CA GLU A 127 -10.64 14.46 -10.86
C GLU A 127 -11.98 13.97 -10.30
N GLU A 128 -12.20 12.65 -10.26
CA GLU A 128 -13.39 12.06 -9.64
C GLU A 128 -13.54 12.48 -8.17
N LEU A 129 -12.43 12.45 -7.41
CA LEU A 129 -12.45 12.90 -6.01
C LEU A 129 -12.77 14.39 -5.91
N GLY A 130 -12.20 15.21 -6.77
CA GLY A 130 -12.49 16.65 -6.87
C GLY A 130 -13.97 16.92 -7.09
N HIS A 131 -14.60 16.25 -8.06
CA HIS A 131 -16.03 16.38 -8.32
C HIS A 131 -16.90 16.00 -7.12
N VAL A 132 -16.57 14.92 -6.41
CA VAL A 132 -17.33 14.50 -5.22
C VAL A 132 -17.16 15.50 -4.07
N SER A 133 -15.94 15.98 -3.84
CA SER A 133 -15.62 16.92 -2.76
C SER A 133 -16.20 18.31 -3.00
N GLU A 134 -16.21 18.78 -4.26
CA GLU A 134 -16.74 20.10 -4.64
C GLU A 134 -18.23 20.24 -4.33
N VAL A 135 -19.02 19.16 -4.46
CA VAL A 135 -20.45 19.14 -4.09
C VAL A 135 -20.68 19.52 -2.63
N TYR A 136 -19.69 19.30 -1.76
CA TYR A 136 -19.72 19.67 -0.34
C TYR A 136 -18.89 20.92 -0.01
N GLY A 137 -18.41 21.65 -1.02
CA GLY A 137 -17.57 22.84 -0.85
C GLY A 137 -16.16 22.54 -0.35
N ILE A 138 -15.63 21.34 -0.64
CA ILE A 138 -14.28 20.93 -0.26
C ILE A 138 -13.39 20.94 -1.49
N GLU A 139 -12.33 21.74 -1.46
CA GLU A 139 -11.31 21.78 -2.50
C GLU A 139 -10.19 20.78 -2.22
N ILE A 140 -9.58 20.25 -3.28
CA ILE A 140 -8.38 19.41 -3.17
C ILE A 140 -7.17 20.32 -2.89
N PRO A 141 -6.49 20.19 -1.73
CA PRO A 141 -5.33 21.02 -1.37
C PRO A 141 -4.16 20.90 -2.36
N GLU A 142 -3.24 21.86 -2.29
CA GLU A 142 -2.00 21.85 -3.08
C GLU A 142 -1.10 20.64 -2.75
N ARG A 143 -1.06 20.23 -1.48
CA ARG A 143 -0.27 19.07 -1.02
C ARG A 143 -1.13 17.82 -1.02
N VAL A 144 -0.67 16.79 -1.72
CA VAL A 144 -1.30 15.47 -1.74
C VAL A 144 -0.27 14.43 -1.29
N ALA A 145 -0.57 13.76 -0.19
CA ALA A 145 0.25 12.69 0.38
C ALA A 145 -0.43 11.34 0.12
N VAL A 146 0.28 10.37 -0.45
CA VAL A 146 -0.32 9.09 -0.84
C VAL A 146 0.54 7.91 -0.40
N ALA A 147 -0.08 6.94 0.27
CA ALA A 147 0.56 5.67 0.56
C ALA A 147 0.09 4.59 -0.42
N VAL A 148 1.04 3.93 -1.07
CA VAL A 148 0.81 2.76 -1.94
C VAL A 148 1.85 1.71 -1.61
N GLN A 149 1.45 0.44 -1.54
CA GLN A 149 2.41 -0.64 -1.31
C GLN A 149 3.21 -0.88 -2.59
N ASP A 150 4.52 -0.70 -2.53
CA ASP A 150 5.41 -0.87 -3.67
C ASP A 150 6.46 -1.94 -3.36
N HIS A 151 6.48 -3.00 -4.16
CA HIS A 151 7.41 -4.10 -3.96
C HIS A 151 8.79 -3.82 -4.58
N GLY A 152 8.92 -2.73 -5.34
CA GLY A 152 10.04 -2.49 -6.22
C GLY A 152 9.88 -3.23 -7.56
N PHE A 153 10.33 -2.58 -8.63
CA PHE A 153 10.33 -3.14 -9.98
C PHE A 153 11.33 -4.29 -10.10
N ALA A 154 10.82 -5.50 -10.37
CA ALA A 154 11.59 -6.73 -10.33
C ALA A 154 11.26 -7.69 -11.50
N PRO A 155 11.54 -7.31 -12.77
CA PRO A 155 11.14 -8.11 -13.93
C PRO A 155 11.84 -9.48 -14.02
N GLN A 156 12.97 -9.65 -13.35
CA GLN A 156 13.83 -10.85 -13.45
C GLN A 156 13.95 -11.62 -12.12
N MET A 157 13.17 -11.25 -11.09
CA MET A 157 13.23 -11.92 -9.79
C MET A 157 11.87 -11.86 -9.07
N SER A 158 11.76 -12.48 -7.89
CA SER A 158 10.55 -12.36 -7.10
C SER A 158 10.41 -10.97 -6.50
N ASN A 159 9.25 -10.32 -6.73
CA ASN A 159 8.90 -9.05 -6.08
C ASN A 159 8.96 -9.13 -4.54
N ARG A 160 8.73 -10.32 -3.95
CA ARG A 160 8.85 -10.53 -2.50
C ARG A 160 10.28 -10.37 -2.00
N VAL A 161 11.24 -10.94 -2.74
CA VAL A 161 12.67 -10.79 -2.45
C VAL A 161 13.09 -9.34 -2.68
N LYS A 162 12.70 -8.74 -3.81
CA LYS A 162 13.05 -7.34 -4.09
C LYS A 162 12.53 -6.38 -3.02
N ARG A 163 11.30 -6.59 -2.54
CA ARG A 163 10.72 -5.80 -1.45
C ARG A 163 11.58 -5.84 -0.18
N PHE A 164 12.11 -7.01 0.18
CA PHE A 164 12.94 -7.14 1.37
C PHE A 164 14.36 -6.61 1.19
N GLU A 165 14.94 -6.67 -0.01
CA GLU A 165 16.18 -5.95 -0.31
C GLU A 165 16.02 -4.43 -0.05
N LEU A 166 14.89 -3.85 -0.48
CA LEU A 166 14.61 -2.43 -0.29
C LEU A 166 14.41 -2.06 1.18
N PHE A 167 13.73 -2.90 1.95
CA PHE A 167 13.65 -2.70 3.40
C PHE A 167 15.00 -2.84 4.10
N GLU A 168 15.80 -3.84 3.73
CA GLU A 168 17.15 -4.03 4.26
C GLU A 168 18.04 -2.81 3.99
N GLU A 169 18.02 -2.27 2.76
CA GLU A 169 18.74 -1.06 2.41
C GLU A 169 18.28 0.16 3.22
N ALA A 170 16.97 0.33 3.41
CA ALA A 170 16.41 1.43 4.20
C ALA A 170 16.83 1.33 5.68
N LEU A 171 16.75 0.14 6.27
CA LEU A 171 17.13 -0.11 7.66
C LEU A 171 18.64 0.09 7.88
N LYS A 172 19.49 -0.37 6.94
CA LYS A 172 20.95 -0.12 6.96
C LYS A 172 21.31 1.37 6.87
N LYS A 173 20.48 2.19 6.24
CA LYS A 173 20.64 3.66 6.17
C LYS A 173 20.13 4.39 7.42
N GLY A 174 19.59 3.66 8.39
CA GLY A 174 19.13 4.17 9.67
C GLY A 174 17.66 3.83 9.96
N GLY A 175 16.84 3.55 8.95
CA GLY A 175 15.44 3.14 9.15
C GLY A 175 14.56 4.19 9.84
N ARG A 176 14.90 5.49 9.78
CA ARG A 176 14.06 6.54 10.39
C ARG A 176 12.72 6.59 9.66
N LEU A 177 11.63 6.78 10.39
CA LEU A 177 10.29 6.85 9.79
C LEU A 177 10.16 7.95 8.71
N ASP A 178 10.92 9.04 8.85
CA ASP A 178 11.00 10.12 7.84
C ASP A 178 11.62 9.69 6.51
N ASP A 179 12.54 8.71 6.53
CA ASP A 179 13.30 8.29 5.34
C ASP A 179 12.45 7.46 4.35
N PHE A 180 11.23 7.09 4.74
CA PHE A 180 10.27 6.35 3.92
C PHE A 180 9.31 7.27 3.14
N ALA A 181 9.34 8.57 3.38
CA ALA A 181 8.48 9.54 2.71
C ALA A 181 9.24 10.28 1.61
N TYR A 182 8.72 10.24 0.39
CA TYR A 182 9.40 10.75 -0.80
C TYR A 182 8.59 11.82 -1.51
N THR A 183 9.20 12.96 -1.79
CA THR A 183 8.67 13.90 -2.79
C THR A 183 9.06 13.51 -4.22
N ARG A 184 10.12 12.70 -4.35
CA ARG A 184 10.62 12.06 -5.57
C ARG A 184 11.09 10.66 -5.20
N PRO A 185 10.23 9.63 -5.35
CA PRO A 185 10.60 8.28 -4.96
C PRO A 185 11.74 7.76 -5.83
N PRO A 186 12.62 6.89 -5.28
CA PRO A 186 13.66 6.23 -6.06
C PRO A 186 13.10 5.47 -7.28
N PRO A 187 13.85 5.38 -8.40
CA PRO A 187 13.37 4.78 -9.66
C PRO A 187 12.89 3.33 -9.54
N GLU A 188 13.42 2.58 -8.58
CA GLU A 188 12.99 1.21 -8.28
C GLU A 188 11.52 1.12 -7.82
N PHE A 189 10.94 2.18 -7.26
CA PHE A 189 9.54 2.19 -6.80
C PHE A 189 8.60 2.67 -7.91
N ASN A 190 8.36 1.82 -8.91
CA ASN A 190 7.59 2.16 -10.11
C ASN A 190 6.13 2.59 -9.79
N ARG A 191 5.49 1.99 -8.78
CA ARG A 191 4.12 2.33 -8.37
C ARG A 191 4.07 3.66 -7.62
N MET A 192 5.04 3.92 -6.73
CA MET A 192 5.15 5.24 -6.09
C MET A 192 5.48 6.34 -7.10
N GLN A 193 6.33 6.06 -8.08
CA GLN A 193 6.62 6.99 -9.18
C GLN A 193 5.34 7.35 -9.93
N ALA A 194 4.56 6.35 -10.34
CA ALA A 194 3.28 6.55 -11.00
C ALA A 194 2.31 7.42 -10.18
N ALA A 195 2.17 7.15 -8.88
CA ALA A 195 1.34 7.95 -7.98
C ALA A 195 1.84 9.40 -7.88
N ALA A 196 3.15 9.60 -7.71
CA ALA A 196 3.75 10.92 -7.61
C ALA A 196 3.61 11.72 -8.91
N GLU A 197 3.75 11.09 -10.07
CA GLU A 197 3.53 11.72 -11.37
C GLU A 197 2.08 12.14 -11.57
N THR A 198 1.11 11.29 -11.22
CA THR A 198 -0.32 11.64 -11.33
C THR A 198 -0.67 12.86 -10.49
N ILE A 199 -0.07 13.00 -9.31
CA ILE A 199 -0.24 14.20 -8.48
C ILE A 199 0.40 15.43 -9.15
N ARG A 200 1.63 15.31 -9.67
CA ARG A 200 2.32 16.44 -10.33
C ARG A 200 1.59 16.94 -11.58
N GLU A 201 1.09 16.03 -12.40
CA GLU A 201 0.32 16.36 -13.60
C GLU A 201 -0.98 17.08 -13.27
N SER A 202 -1.55 16.82 -12.09
CA SER A 202 -2.70 17.57 -11.59
C SER A 202 -2.37 18.99 -11.09
N GLY A 203 -1.09 19.41 -11.20
CA GLY A 203 -0.60 20.71 -10.71
C GLY A 203 -0.33 20.76 -9.20
N ARG A 204 -0.24 19.61 -8.53
CA ARG A 204 -0.12 19.48 -7.06
C ARG A 204 1.25 18.97 -6.63
N ARG A 205 1.57 19.12 -5.35
CA ARG A 205 2.84 18.70 -4.74
C ARG A 205 2.70 17.31 -4.12
N PRO A 206 3.43 16.29 -4.61
CA PRO A 206 3.35 14.95 -4.06
C PRO A 206 4.23 14.76 -2.81
N LEU A 207 3.70 13.97 -1.89
CA LEU A 207 4.47 13.13 -0.98
C LEU A 207 3.98 11.69 -1.17
N VAL A 208 4.87 10.72 -1.31
CA VAL A 208 4.51 9.30 -1.45
C VAL A 208 5.27 8.43 -0.46
N MET A 209 4.63 7.36 0.02
CA MET A 209 5.17 6.46 1.05
C MET A 209 4.69 5.03 0.82
N ASP A 210 5.40 4.03 1.34
CA ASP A 210 4.84 2.66 1.40
C ASP A 210 3.78 2.57 2.51
N THR A 211 2.68 1.86 2.24
CA THR A 211 1.57 1.68 3.20
C THR A 211 1.98 1.08 4.54
N GLY A 212 3.01 0.22 4.55
CA GLY A 212 3.51 -0.40 5.79
C GLY A 212 4.12 0.64 6.73
N PRO A 213 5.21 1.33 6.34
CA PRO A 213 5.77 2.46 7.06
C PRO A 213 4.75 3.55 7.41
N ALA A 214 3.80 3.89 6.52
CA ALA A 214 2.76 4.88 6.81
C ALA A 214 1.85 4.42 7.97
N ALA A 215 1.39 3.17 7.95
CA ALA A 215 0.58 2.60 9.02
C ALA A 215 1.37 2.46 10.33
N ILE A 216 2.67 2.12 10.26
CA ILE A 216 3.54 2.03 11.44
C ILE A 216 3.65 3.40 12.11
N ARG A 217 4.00 4.43 11.33
CA ARG A 217 4.12 5.81 11.83
C ARG A 217 2.81 6.31 12.41
N GLY A 218 1.70 6.09 11.71
CA GLY A 218 0.39 6.51 12.18
C GLY A 218 -0.06 5.83 13.47
N ALA A 219 0.26 4.55 13.65
CA ALA A 219 -0.11 3.82 14.87
C ALA A 219 0.63 4.36 16.10
N LEU A 220 1.87 4.83 15.93
CA LEU A 220 2.66 5.46 16.98
C LEU A 220 2.09 6.82 17.44
N LEU A 221 1.12 7.40 16.72
CA LEU A 221 0.40 8.60 17.14
C LEU A 221 -0.72 8.31 18.16
N ASP A 222 -0.96 7.03 18.49
CA ASP A 222 -1.84 6.68 19.60
C ASP A 222 -1.24 7.18 20.92
N SER A 223 -2.04 7.79 21.79
CA SER A 223 -1.56 8.38 23.05
C SER A 223 -0.98 7.37 24.04
N ARG A 224 -1.18 6.07 23.80
CA ARG A 224 -0.63 4.95 24.60
C ARG A 224 0.64 4.35 23.98
N ALA A 225 1.10 4.88 22.84
CA ALA A 225 2.32 4.41 22.20
C ALA A 225 3.53 4.78 23.06
N GLU A 226 4.31 3.76 23.43
CA GLU A 226 5.58 3.94 24.13
C GLU A 226 6.66 3.08 23.47
N GLU A 227 7.78 3.70 23.12
CA GLU A 227 8.92 3.02 22.53
C GLU A 227 9.91 2.51 23.61
N PRO A 228 10.55 1.35 23.41
CA PRO A 228 10.46 0.53 22.20
C PRO A 228 9.13 -0.20 22.03
N ALA A 229 8.61 -0.23 20.81
CA ALA A 229 7.31 -0.78 20.49
C ALA A 229 7.40 -1.85 19.41
N VAL A 230 6.47 -2.80 19.41
CA VAL A 230 6.15 -3.57 18.20
C VAL A 230 4.87 -3.01 17.61
N VAL A 231 4.92 -2.61 16.34
CA VAL A 231 3.75 -2.11 15.62
C VAL A 231 3.34 -3.12 14.57
N ILE A 232 2.09 -3.57 14.63
CA ILE A 232 1.49 -4.60 13.77
C ILE A 232 0.35 -3.95 12.97
N ASN A 233 0.44 -3.98 11.65
CA ASN A 233 -0.65 -3.61 10.76
C ASN A 233 -1.17 -4.86 10.05
N ILE A 234 -2.43 -5.23 10.31
CA ILE A 234 -3.10 -6.35 9.64
C ILE A 234 -4.02 -5.80 8.55
N GLY A 235 -3.43 -5.60 7.37
CA GLY A 235 -4.09 -5.10 6.18
C GLY A 235 -4.97 -6.14 5.47
N ASN A 236 -5.63 -5.71 4.40
CA ASN A 236 -6.49 -6.58 3.58
C ASN A 236 -5.72 -7.64 2.77
N GLY A 237 -4.49 -7.33 2.35
CA GLY A 237 -3.64 -8.25 1.57
C GLY A 237 -2.43 -8.75 2.35
N HIS A 238 -1.79 -7.84 3.10
CA HIS A 238 -0.55 -8.10 3.82
C HIS A 238 -0.65 -7.67 5.28
N THR A 239 0.09 -8.38 6.11
CA THR A 239 0.36 -8.08 7.50
C THR A 239 1.83 -7.72 7.62
N ILE A 240 2.14 -6.55 8.16
CA ILE A 240 3.51 -6.11 8.45
C ILE A 240 3.62 -5.88 9.96
N ALA A 241 4.74 -6.33 10.54
CA ALA A 241 5.08 -6.01 11.91
C ALA A 241 6.50 -5.46 11.98
N ALA A 242 6.71 -4.42 12.78
CA ALA A 242 7.99 -3.76 12.92
C ALA A 242 8.31 -3.51 14.40
N VAL A 243 9.56 -3.70 14.78
CA VAL A 243 10.11 -3.18 16.03
C VAL A 243 10.56 -1.75 15.77
N VAL A 244 10.05 -0.82 16.57
CA VAL A 244 10.36 0.61 16.48
C VAL A 244 11.02 1.08 17.77
N ASN A 245 12.15 1.77 17.63
CA ASN A 245 12.86 2.40 18.74
C ASN A 245 13.53 3.70 18.28
N GLU A 246 13.37 4.75 19.08
CA GLU A 246 13.82 6.12 18.77
C GLU A 246 13.34 6.61 17.40
N SER A 247 12.06 6.38 17.08
CA SER A 247 11.44 6.72 15.79
C SER A 247 12.11 6.06 14.56
N ARG A 248 12.79 4.93 14.79
CA ARG A 248 13.42 4.10 13.74
C ARG A 248 12.78 2.73 13.71
N ILE A 249 12.44 2.26 12.52
CA ILE A 249 12.19 0.84 12.28
C ILE A 249 13.54 0.13 12.32
N ILE A 250 13.73 -0.77 13.29
CA ILE A 250 15.00 -1.48 13.48
C ILE A 250 14.93 -2.96 13.06
N SER A 251 13.73 -3.52 12.96
CA SER A 251 13.49 -4.87 12.46
C SER A 251 12.06 -4.96 11.97
N LEU A 252 11.80 -5.73 10.92
CA LEU A 252 10.44 -5.95 10.43
C LEU A 252 10.27 -7.30 9.73
N PHE A 253 9.04 -7.80 9.71
CA PHE A 253 8.63 -8.87 8.80
C PHE A 253 7.32 -8.50 8.11
N GLU A 254 7.08 -9.15 6.97
CA GLU A 254 5.83 -9.02 6.24
C GLU A 254 5.34 -10.36 5.71
N HIS A 255 4.04 -10.58 5.85
CA HIS A 255 3.36 -11.82 5.48
C HIS A 255 2.05 -11.53 4.73
N HIS A 256 1.56 -12.46 3.91
CA HIS A 256 0.19 -12.39 3.41
C HIS A 256 -0.81 -12.57 4.58
N THR A 257 -1.77 -11.66 4.73
CA THR A 257 -2.77 -11.69 5.82
C THR A 257 -3.54 -13.01 5.85
N SER A 258 -3.85 -13.58 4.68
CA SER A 258 -4.59 -14.85 4.56
C SER A 258 -3.89 -16.08 5.17
N LYS A 259 -2.63 -15.94 5.61
CA LYS A 259 -1.79 -17.00 6.17
C LYS A 259 -1.39 -16.74 7.63
N ILE A 260 -1.95 -15.70 8.23
CA ILE A 260 -1.68 -15.27 9.59
C ILE A 260 -2.88 -15.61 10.49
N ASP A 261 -2.58 -16.05 11.70
CA ASP A 261 -3.51 -16.17 12.83
C ASP A 261 -2.87 -15.58 14.10
N ALA A 262 -3.64 -15.48 15.20
CA ALA A 262 -3.16 -14.91 16.46
C ALA A 262 -1.93 -15.63 17.01
N ALA A 263 -1.91 -16.97 16.98
CA ALA A 263 -0.82 -17.76 17.56
C ALA A 263 0.49 -17.55 16.79
N LYS A 264 0.41 -17.51 15.45
CA LYS A 264 1.55 -17.21 14.59
C LYS A 264 2.06 -15.79 14.80
N MET A 265 1.16 -14.80 14.90
CA MET A 265 1.57 -13.43 15.20
C MET A 265 2.26 -13.34 16.55
N ASP A 266 1.73 -13.99 17.59
CA ASP A 266 2.33 -13.98 18.91
C ASP A 266 3.76 -14.55 18.91
N ASP A 267 3.98 -15.65 18.18
CA ASP A 267 5.31 -16.25 18.01
C ASP A 267 6.25 -15.32 17.23
N TYR A 268 5.84 -14.88 16.04
CA TYR A 268 6.67 -14.04 15.18
C TYR A 268 6.98 -12.69 15.83
N THR A 269 6.03 -12.07 16.55
CA THR A 269 6.25 -10.82 17.27
C THR A 269 7.33 -10.96 18.35
N LYS A 270 7.31 -12.04 19.15
CA LYS A 270 8.36 -12.30 20.16
C LYS A 270 9.71 -12.49 19.49
N ARG A 271 9.76 -13.36 18.48
CA ARG A 271 11.00 -13.73 17.80
C ARG A 271 11.60 -12.59 17.00
N LEU A 272 10.77 -11.71 16.42
CA LEU A 272 11.23 -10.49 15.78
C LEU A 272 11.93 -9.57 16.80
N ALA A 273 11.33 -9.34 17.97
CA ALA A 273 11.91 -8.51 19.02
C ALA A 273 13.19 -9.11 19.63
N ASP A 274 13.24 -10.43 19.74
CA ASP A 274 14.39 -11.20 20.26
C ASP A 274 15.53 -11.38 19.25
N GLY A 275 15.32 -11.06 17.97
CA GLY A 275 16.35 -11.22 16.93
C GLY A 275 16.44 -12.62 16.31
N ASN A 276 15.41 -13.46 16.46
CA ASN A 276 15.43 -14.90 16.13
C ASN A 276 14.37 -15.32 15.09
N LEU A 277 13.88 -14.38 14.27
CA LEU A 277 12.95 -14.64 13.17
C LEU A 277 13.68 -14.61 11.84
N ASP A 278 13.76 -15.75 11.14
CA ASP A 278 14.55 -15.88 9.91
C ASP A 278 13.79 -15.42 8.66
N PHE A 279 14.51 -14.97 7.63
CA PHE A 279 13.91 -14.61 6.35
C PHE A 279 13.26 -15.82 5.66
N GLU A 280 13.97 -16.96 5.58
CA GLU A 280 13.53 -18.13 4.83
C GLU A 280 12.30 -18.76 5.46
N GLU A 281 12.18 -18.75 6.79
CA GLU A 281 10.97 -19.30 7.43
C GLU A 281 9.72 -18.51 7.02
N VAL A 282 9.79 -17.17 7.06
CA VAL A 282 8.66 -16.31 6.72
C VAL A 282 8.36 -16.43 5.23
N PHE A 283 9.40 -16.45 4.39
CA PHE A 283 9.25 -16.56 2.94
C PHE A 283 8.63 -17.90 2.51
N ASN A 284 9.10 -19.01 3.07
CA ASN A 284 8.65 -20.37 2.73
C ASN A 284 7.27 -20.70 3.32
N ASP A 285 6.87 -20.06 4.43
CA ASP A 285 5.50 -20.08 4.97
C ASP A 285 4.51 -19.24 4.13
N GLY A 286 5.00 -18.63 3.05
CA GLY A 286 4.20 -17.88 2.09
C GLY A 286 4.10 -16.39 2.43
N GLY A 287 4.96 -15.87 3.29
CA GLY A 287 5.15 -14.45 3.51
C GLY A 287 6.07 -13.81 2.46
N HIS A 288 6.45 -12.56 2.73
CA HIS A 288 7.39 -11.80 1.91
C HIS A 288 8.81 -11.88 2.47
N GLY A 289 8.97 -11.96 3.79
CA GLY A 289 10.26 -12.12 4.44
C GLY A 289 10.34 -11.51 5.83
N CYS A 290 11.54 -11.56 6.40
CA CYS A 290 11.93 -10.89 7.65
C CYS A 290 13.31 -10.25 7.47
N TYR A 291 13.52 -9.07 8.06
CA TYR A 291 14.85 -8.50 8.19
C TYR A 291 15.04 -7.95 9.61
N ILE A 292 16.14 -8.37 10.24
CA ILE A 292 16.53 -7.97 11.59
C ILE A 292 17.81 -7.15 11.48
N HIS A 293 17.72 -5.84 11.70
CA HIS A 293 18.91 -4.97 11.74
C HIS A 293 19.45 -4.89 13.17
N GLU A 294 18.56 -4.62 14.13
CA GLU A 294 18.86 -4.59 15.56
C GLU A 294 17.76 -5.32 16.35
N SER A 295 18.14 -5.97 17.44
CA SER A 295 17.24 -6.64 18.38
C SER A 295 17.37 -6.04 19.77
N ILE A 296 16.24 -5.78 20.43
CA ILE A 296 16.21 -5.18 21.77
C ILE A 296 15.81 -6.16 22.87
N GLY A 297 15.20 -7.29 22.51
CA GLY A 297 14.60 -8.27 23.42
C GLY A 297 13.12 -7.99 23.63
N PHE A 298 12.29 -9.04 23.56
CA PHE A 298 10.85 -8.95 23.76
C PHE A 298 10.47 -8.42 25.15
N ASP A 299 11.28 -8.73 26.17
CA ASP A 299 11.11 -8.26 27.54
C ASP A 299 11.24 -6.74 27.71
N LYS A 300 11.87 -6.05 26.76
CA LYS A 300 12.03 -4.59 26.76
C LYS A 300 10.97 -3.85 25.95
N ILE A 301 10.11 -4.57 25.23
CA ILE A 301 8.99 -3.97 24.49
C ILE A 301 8.01 -3.37 25.48
N LYS A 302 7.77 -2.06 25.37
CA LYS A 302 6.84 -1.34 26.25
C LYS A 302 5.40 -1.47 25.76
N THR A 303 5.20 -1.37 24.44
CA THR A 303 3.85 -1.43 23.84
C THR A 303 3.85 -2.29 22.58
N ILE A 304 2.80 -3.09 22.41
CA ILE A 304 2.47 -3.77 21.16
C ILE A 304 1.23 -3.08 20.57
N LEU A 305 1.41 -2.34 19.49
CA LEU A 305 0.35 -1.59 18.82
C LEU A 305 -0.21 -2.42 17.66
N LEU A 306 -1.53 -2.50 17.56
CA LEU A 306 -2.23 -3.21 16.50
C LEU A 306 -3.16 -2.27 15.74
N THR A 307 -3.01 -2.22 14.42
CA THR A 307 -3.86 -1.45 13.52
C THR A 307 -4.28 -2.28 12.30
N GLY A 308 -5.08 -1.67 11.44
CA GLY A 308 -5.58 -2.24 10.19
C GLY A 308 -7.00 -2.80 10.27
N PRO A 309 -7.61 -3.09 9.12
CA PRO A 309 -9.00 -3.56 9.02
C PRO A 309 -9.21 -4.97 9.54
N ASN A 310 -8.18 -5.83 9.52
CA ASN A 310 -8.29 -7.24 9.93
C ASN A 310 -7.72 -7.51 11.32
N ARG A 311 -7.63 -6.47 12.17
CA ARG A 311 -7.13 -6.56 13.55
C ARG A 311 -7.86 -7.56 14.44
N GLU A 312 -9.10 -7.92 14.12
CA GLU A 312 -9.86 -8.98 14.80
C GLU A 312 -9.18 -10.36 14.72
N ILE A 313 -8.24 -10.57 13.80
CA ILE A 313 -7.39 -11.79 13.77
C ILE A 313 -6.66 -11.98 15.10
N MET A 314 -6.31 -10.90 15.81
CA MET A 314 -5.61 -10.92 17.09
C MET A 314 -6.54 -11.04 18.30
N LYS A 315 -7.84 -11.31 18.11
CA LYS A 315 -8.78 -11.41 19.23
C LYS A 315 -8.37 -12.45 20.28
N GLU A 316 -7.82 -13.57 19.84
CA GLU A 316 -7.35 -14.68 20.69
C GLU A 316 -5.84 -14.59 21.00
N SER A 317 -5.23 -13.42 20.80
CA SER A 317 -3.84 -13.14 21.15
C SER A 317 -3.60 -13.33 22.64
N THR A 318 -2.49 -13.97 22.98
CA THR A 318 -1.98 -14.08 24.35
C THR A 318 -1.10 -12.90 24.76
N LEU A 319 -0.67 -12.10 23.79
CA LEU A 319 0.10 -10.88 24.03
C LEU A 319 -0.78 -9.70 24.49
N PRO A 320 -0.25 -8.78 25.32
CA PRO A 320 -0.96 -7.58 25.78
C PRO A 320 -1.04 -6.53 24.66
N VAL A 321 -1.84 -6.81 23.64
CA VAL A 321 -1.95 -5.97 22.44
C VAL A 321 -2.84 -4.75 22.70
N THR A 322 -2.33 -3.57 22.35
CA THR A 322 -3.06 -2.32 22.32
C THR A 322 -3.61 -2.07 20.91
N TYR A 323 -4.93 -2.09 20.77
CA TYR A 323 -5.60 -1.70 19.52
C TYR A 323 -5.42 -0.19 19.32
N ALA A 324 -4.53 0.17 18.40
CA ALA A 324 -4.18 1.55 18.09
C ALA A 324 -5.37 2.22 17.39
N VAL A 325 -5.80 3.35 17.94
CA VAL A 325 -6.89 4.20 17.46
C VAL A 325 -6.42 5.66 17.49
N PRO A 326 -5.34 5.99 16.76
CA PRO A 326 -4.85 7.37 16.69
C PRO A 326 -6.00 8.29 16.31
N PHE A 327 -6.21 9.34 17.11
CA PHE A 327 -7.30 10.30 16.93
C PHE A 327 -8.71 9.68 16.81
N GLY A 328 -8.91 8.51 17.40
CA GLY A 328 -10.17 7.79 17.42
C GLY A 328 -10.51 6.99 16.16
N ASP A 329 -9.58 6.83 15.20
CA ASP A 329 -9.88 6.14 13.94
C ASP A 329 -8.74 5.23 13.46
N ALA A 330 -8.89 3.92 13.68
CA ALA A 330 -7.92 2.94 13.22
C ALA A 330 -7.85 2.82 11.69
N MET A 331 -8.93 3.13 10.96
CA MET A 331 -8.94 2.99 9.49
C MET A 331 -8.10 4.08 8.82
N LEU A 332 -7.96 5.25 9.46
CA LEU A 332 -7.12 6.34 8.95
C LEU A 332 -5.68 6.31 9.43
N THR A 333 -5.24 5.22 10.07
CA THR A 333 -3.88 5.13 10.63
C THR A 333 -2.81 5.50 9.59
N GLY A 334 -2.86 4.93 8.39
CA GLY A 334 -1.90 5.28 7.33
C GLY A 334 -1.98 6.74 6.91
N CYS A 335 -3.19 7.32 6.84
CA CYS A 335 -3.36 8.75 6.55
C CYS A 335 -2.72 9.65 7.61
N PHE A 336 -2.81 9.29 8.89
CA PHE A 336 -2.16 10.06 9.94
C PHE A 336 -0.63 9.95 9.86
N GLY A 337 -0.09 8.78 9.51
CA GLY A 337 1.33 8.62 9.23
C GLY A 337 1.81 9.46 8.04
N LEU A 338 0.99 9.58 6.98
CA LEU A 338 1.27 10.48 5.85
C LEU A 338 1.30 11.95 6.27
N VAL A 339 0.30 12.40 7.06
CA VAL A 339 0.26 13.77 7.57
C VAL A 339 1.49 14.06 8.43
N GLU A 340 1.83 13.17 9.35
CA GLU A 340 3.01 13.30 10.23
C GLU A 340 4.33 13.33 9.45
N SER A 341 4.36 12.76 8.23
CA SER A 341 5.54 12.79 7.34
C SER A 341 5.59 14.04 6.45
N THR A 342 4.57 14.90 6.52
CA THR A 342 4.45 16.13 5.71
C THR A 342 4.66 17.41 6.55
N VAL A 343 4.46 17.33 7.86
CA VAL A 343 4.47 18.45 8.82
C VAL A 343 5.86 18.84 9.29
#